data_AF-A0A8C1Y4K3-F1
#
_entry.id   AF-A0A8C1Y4K3-F1
#
_cell.length_a   1.000
_cell.length_b   1.000
_cell.length_c   1.000
_cell.angle_alpha   90.00
_cell.angle_beta   90.00
_cell.angle_gamma   90.00
#
_symmetry.space_group_name_H-M   'P 1'
#
loop_
_entity.id
_entity.type
_entity.pdbx_description
1 polymer ?
#
loop_
_entity_poly.entity_id
_entity_poly.type
_entity_poly.pdbx_seq_one_letter_code
_entity_poly.pdbx_strand_id
1 'polypeptide(L)'
;RRKAGILPSLEDLLFYSIAEGQERIPAHKFITALKATGLRTGDPRLKECMDMLKATLKSTSDGVMLDRHLFKKCVQSNIVLLTQAFRKKFVIPDFQPFASNIDALYEKARNLSGGLVADYIPQLAKFSPDLWAVSLCTVDGQRHTVGDTKVPFCLQSCVKPLKYAIAVHDHGTEYVHRFIGKEPSGLRFNKLFLDEDDKPHNPMVNAGAIVCTSLIKQGASNAEKFDYMMNFLKKMAGNEYVGFSNATFQSERESGDRNFAIGYYLKEKKCFPDGTDMTAVLDLYFQLCSIEVTCESASVMAATLANGGFCPITGERVLSPESVRDTLSLMHSCGMYDFSGQFAFHVGLPAKSGVAGGILLVVPNVMGIMCWSPPLDKLGNSVRGLRFCPPSVHNNLFLFHKGCFLSFQVKSVINLLFAAYTGDVSALRRFALSSMDMEQRDYDSRTALHVAAAEGHIEVVRFLLEACKVNPGPKDRWGNTPIDEATHFGHHEVLALLQEYNNKYNPPVNPDADKESTEKNLDGMLET
;
A
#
# COMPACT_ATOMS: atom_id res chain seq x y z
N ARG A 1 -5.82 27.26 47.75
CA ARG A 1 -6.53 26.90 46.50
C ARG A 1 -5.69 25.89 45.74
N ARG A 2 -6.04 24.60 45.81
CA ARG A 2 -5.34 23.52 45.08
C ARG A 2 -5.53 23.74 43.57
N LYS A 3 -4.44 23.89 42.80
CA LYS A 3 -4.47 23.84 41.33
C LYS A 3 -5.03 22.47 40.95
N ALA A 4 -6.20 22.44 40.30
CA ALA A 4 -6.69 21.24 39.65
C ALA A 4 -5.62 20.81 38.64
N GLY A 5 -5.07 19.61 38.81
CA GLY A 5 -4.21 19.00 37.81
C GLY A 5 -5.03 18.77 36.56
N ILE A 6 -4.94 19.71 35.61
CA ILE A 6 -5.53 19.57 34.29
C ILE A 6 -4.64 18.54 33.59
N LEU A 7 -5.12 17.30 33.48
CA LEU A 7 -4.62 16.40 32.46
C LEU A 7 -4.71 17.15 31.12
N PRO A 8 -3.58 17.39 30.42
CA PRO A 8 -3.61 18.13 29.16
C PRO A 8 -4.52 17.41 28.18
N SER A 9 -5.43 18.15 27.52
CA SER A 9 -6.33 17.54 26.55
C SER A 9 -5.53 17.02 25.35
N LEU A 10 -6.09 16.10 24.56
CA LEU A 10 -5.36 15.52 23.40
C LEU A 10 -4.93 16.60 22.41
N GLU A 11 -5.73 17.66 22.26
CA GLU A 11 -5.43 18.83 21.45
C GLU A 11 -4.23 19.62 22.00
N ASP A 12 -4.16 19.78 23.32
CA ASP A 12 -3.04 20.48 23.97
C ASP A 12 -1.74 19.68 23.83
N LEU A 13 -1.80 18.35 23.98
CA LEU A 13 -0.65 17.47 23.74
C LEU A 13 -0.18 17.54 22.29
N LEU A 14 -1.11 17.58 21.34
CA LEU A 14 -0.77 17.74 19.92
C LEU A 14 -0.13 19.11 19.65
N PHE A 15 -0.64 20.18 20.26
CA PHE A 15 -0.04 21.51 20.18
C PHE A 15 1.42 21.48 20.63
N TYR A 16 1.71 20.97 21.83
CA TYR A 16 3.06 20.91 22.36
C TYR A 16 4.01 20.05 21.51
N SER A 17 3.49 18.97 20.90
CA SER A 17 4.26 18.11 20.00
C SER A 17 4.73 18.82 18.73
N ILE A 18 4.01 19.84 18.26
CA ILE A 18 4.31 20.56 17.01
C ILE A 18 5.04 21.88 17.31
N ALA A 19 4.72 22.50 18.45
CA ALA A 19 5.32 23.75 18.89
C ALA A 19 6.79 23.61 19.34
N GLU A 20 7.24 22.40 19.70
CA GLU A 20 8.63 22.14 20.11
C GLU A 20 9.13 23.11 21.21
N GLY A 21 8.24 23.46 22.15
CA GLY A 21 8.53 24.39 23.24
C GLY A 21 8.21 25.86 22.97
N GLN A 22 7.75 26.23 21.77
CA GLN A 22 7.30 27.59 21.45
C GLN A 22 5.86 27.87 21.95
N GLU A 23 5.55 29.15 22.21
CA GLU A 23 4.20 29.56 22.65
C GLU A 23 3.15 29.61 21.52
N ARG A 24 3.60 29.68 20.26
CA ARG A 24 2.75 29.78 19.07
C ARG A 24 3.29 28.88 17.96
N ILE A 25 2.40 28.39 17.10
CA ILE A 25 2.74 27.52 15.96
C ILE A 25 2.47 28.28 14.66
N PRO A 26 3.44 28.37 13.74
CA PRO A 26 3.18 28.82 12.39
C PRO A 26 2.24 27.84 11.65
N ALA A 27 1.15 28.33 11.05
CA ALA A 27 0.18 27.49 10.36
C ALA A 27 0.81 26.69 9.20
N HIS A 28 1.82 27.25 8.53
CA HIS A 28 2.57 26.52 7.50
C HIS A 28 3.33 25.33 8.08
N LYS A 29 3.92 25.44 9.29
CA LYS A 29 4.61 24.34 9.98
C LYS A 29 3.64 23.20 10.28
N PHE A 30 2.43 23.53 10.76
CA PHE A 30 1.37 22.53 10.96
C PHE A 30 0.98 21.81 9.66
N ILE A 31 0.74 22.56 8.57
CA ILE A 31 0.36 21.98 7.28
C ILE A 31 1.49 21.11 6.70
N THR A 32 2.74 21.55 6.80
CA THR A 32 3.90 20.78 6.34
C THR A 32 4.06 19.49 7.15
N ALA A 33 3.94 19.56 8.47
CA ALA A 33 4.00 18.38 9.33
C ALA A 33 2.85 17.41 9.06
N LEU A 34 1.64 17.93 8.81
CA LEU A 34 0.49 17.12 8.40
C LEU A 34 0.73 16.43 7.05
N LYS A 35 1.26 17.13 6.04
CA LYS A 35 1.61 16.53 4.75
C LYS A 35 2.71 15.47 4.89
N ALA A 36 3.65 15.65 5.82
CA ALA A 36 4.70 14.66 6.09
C ALA A 36 4.11 13.32 6.57
N THR A 37 2.95 13.31 7.22
CA THR A 37 2.22 12.07 7.59
C THR A 37 1.64 11.32 6.38
N GLY A 38 1.62 11.94 5.19
CA GLY A 38 1.02 11.40 3.97
C GLY A 38 -0.43 11.81 3.75
N LEU A 39 -1.09 12.43 4.73
CA LEU A 39 -2.42 13.02 4.53
C LEU A 39 -2.36 14.24 3.62
N ARG A 40 -3.41 14.42 2.81
CA ARG A 40 -3.58 15.60 1.95
C ARG A 40 -4.49 16.61 2.61
N THR A 41 -4.25 17.89 2.34
CA THR A 41 -5.10 18.99 2.85
C THR A 41 -6.52 18.98 2.28
N GLY A 42 -6.75 18.26 1.17
CA GLY A 42 -8.06 18.06 0.57
C GLY A 42 -8.82 16.84 1.09
N ASP A 43 -8.33 16.17 2.14
CA ASP A 43 -9.02 15.03 2.75
C ASP A 43 -10.39 15.48 3.31
N PRO A 44 -11.51 14.87 2.88
CA PRO A 44 -12.84 15.20 3.38
C PRO A 44 -12.96 15.13 4.90
N ARG A 45 -12.23 14.22 5.57
CA ARG A 45 -12.23 14.07 7.04
C ARG A 45 -11.46 15.16 7.77
N LEU A 46 -10.78 16.06 7.05
CA LEU A 46 -10.07 17.22 7.60
C LEU A 46 -10.75 18.54 7.22
N LYS A 47 -11.92 18.50 6.57
CA LYS A 47 -12.59 19.69 6.03
C LYS A 47 -12.85 20.74 7.12
N GLU A 48 -13.41 20.35 8.26
CA GLU A 48 -13.72 21.28 9.36
C GLU A 48 -12.47 21.95 9.91
N CYS A 49 -11.40 21.16 10.13
CA CYS A 49 -10.10 21.67 10.55
C CYS A 49 -9.53 22.69 9.56
N MET A 50 -9.58 22.39 8.26
CA MET A 50 -9.04 23.26 7.21
C MET A 50 -9.88 24.52 7.01
N ASP A 51 -11.21 24.41 7.11
CA ASP A 51 -12.11 25.56 7.00
C ASP A 51 -11.96 26.49 8.20
N MET A 52 -11.86 25.94 9.42
CA MET A 52 -11.62 26.71 10.64
C MET A 52 -10.24 27.37 10.64
N LEU A 53 -9.22 26.65 10.15
CA LEU A 53 -7.87 27.20 9.99
C LEU A 53 -7.87 28.40 9.03
N LYS A 54 -8.51 28.28 7.87
CA LYS A 54 -8.65 29.38 6.91
C LYS A 54 -9.43 30.57 7.50
N ALA A 55 -10.50 30.33 8.25
CA ALA A 55 -11.28 31.38 8.90
C ALA A 55 -10.43 32.13 9.94
N THR A 56 -9.66 31.41 10.75
CA THR A 56 -8.81 31.96 11.82
C THR A 56 -7.63 32.77 11.25
N LEU A 57 -7.04 32.32 10.14
CA LEU A 57 -5.95 33.03 9.48
C LEU A 57 -6.41 34.36 8.85
N LYS A 58 -7.68 34.46 8.42
CA LYS A 58 -8.26 35.70 7.90
C LYS A 58 -8.58 36.74 8.98
N SER A 59 -8.88 36.29 10.21
CA SER A 59 -9.29 37.19 11.31
C SER A 59 -8.12 37.77 12.11
N THR A 60 -6.92 37.23 11.95
CA THR A 60 -5.76 37.56 12.81
C THR A 60 -4.81 38.50 12.07
N SER A 61 -4.41 39.61 12.69
CA SER A 61 -3.52 40.63 12.10
C SER A 61 -2.15 40.09 11.69
N ASP A 62 -1.66 39.06 12.39
CA ASP A 62 -0.38 38.39 12.12
C ASP A 62 -0.48 37.25 11.08
N GLY A 63 -1.69 36.89 10.62
CA GLY A 63 -1.97 36.01 9.47
C GLY A 63 -1.33 34.60 9.41
N VAL A 64 -0.44 34.24 10.33
CA VAL A 64 0.49 33.11 10.19
C VAL A 64 0.62 32.29 11.48
N MET A 65 0.40 32.89 12.66
CA MET A 65 0.67 32.25 13.96
C MET A 65 -0.61 31.81 14.68
N LEU A 66 -0.60 30.59 15.22
CA LEU A 66 -1.68 29.98 15.99
C LEU A 66 -1.26 29.88 17.46
N ASP A 67 -2.03 30.49 18.36
CA ASP A 67 -1.91 30.20 19.79
C ASP A 67 -2.58 28.87 20.15
N ARG A 68 -2.38 28.40 21.39
CA ARG A 68 -2.93 27.13 21.89
C ARG A 68 -4.47 27.06 21.78
N HIS A 69 -5.17 28.15 22.06
CA HIS A 69 -6.63 28.16 22.08
C HIS A 69 -7.22 28.13 20.66
N LEU A 70 -6.64 28.91 19.75
CA LEU A 70 -6.98 28.91 18.33
C LEU A 70 -6.66 27.56 17.69
N PHE A 71 -5.49 26.98 17.99
CA PHE A 71 -5.14 25.64 17.50
C PHE A 71 -6.16 24.60 17.95
N LYS A 72 -6.51 24.58 19.25
CA LYS A 72 -7.53 23.68 19.79
C LYS A 72 -8.87 23.83 19.09
N LYS A 73 -9.32 25.07 18.85
CA LYS A 73 -10.56 25.35 18.12
C LYS A 73 -10.53 24.82 16.68
N CYS A 74 -9.37 24.86 16.02
CA CYS A 74 -9.21 24.31 14.68
C CYS A 74 -9.26 22.77 14.67
N VAL A 75 -8.55 22.10 15.58
CA VAL A 75 -8.37 20.65 15.51
C VAL A 75 -9.43 19.82 16.22
N GLN A 76 -10.26 20.42 17.08
CA GLN A 76 -11.21 19.70 17.95
C GLN A 76 -12.11 18.70 17.21
N SER A 77 -12.62 19.06 16.02
CA SER A 77 -13.56 18.22 15.26
C SER A 77 -12.89 17.00 14.62
N ASN A 78 -11.58 17.08 14.37
CA ASN A 78 -10.83 16.06 13.62
C ASN A 78 -9.65 15.50 14.45
N ILE A 79 -9.66 15.71 15.78
CA ILE A 79 -8.54 15.39 16.67
C ILE A 79 -8.22 13.89 16.70
N VAL A 80 -9.20 13.02 16.53
CA VAL A 80 -8.99 11.56 16.54
C VAL A 80 -8.07 11.14 15.39
N LEU A 81 -8.36 11.59 14.16
CA LEU A 81 -7.55 11.31 12.98
C LEU A 81 -6.17 11.97 13.08
N LEU A 82 -6.11 13.23 13.51
CA LEU A 82 -4.85 13.95 13.69
C LEU A 82 -3.97 13.26 14.76
N THR A 83 -4.57 12.78 15.84
CA THR A 83 -3.83 12.04 16.88
C THR A 83 -3.25 10.74 16.34
N GLN A 84 -3.97 10.02 15.48
CA GLN A 84 -3.44 8.83 14.80
C GLN A 84 -2.27 9.18 13.88
N ALA A 85 -2.41 10.25 13.09
CA ALA A 85 -1.40 10.73 12.16
C ALA A 85 -0.08 11.09 12.86
N PHE A 86 -0.14 11.99 13.85
CA PHE A 86 1.05 12.51 14.53
C PHE A 86 1.67 11.50 15.50
N ARG A 87 0.92 10.52 16.02
CA ARG A 87 1.47 9.42 16.82
C ARG A 87 2.00 8.26 15.99
N LYS A 88 2.12 8.42 14.67
CA LYS A 88 2.58 7.38 13.74
C LYS A 88 1.80 6.06 13.88
N LYS A 89 0.49 6.16 14.11
CA LYS A 89 -0.42 5.00 14.24
C LYS A 89 -1.03 4.55 12.92
N PHE A 90 -0.77 5.26 11.83
CA PHE A 90 -1.16 4.80 10.51
C PHE A 90 -0.42 3.53 10.12
N VAL A 91 -1.03 2.78 9.21
CA VAL A 91 -0.55 1.52 8.67
C VAL A 91 0.86 1.64 8.08
N ILE A 92 1.20 2.82 7.55
CA ILE A 92 2.58 3.19 7.19
C ILE A 92 3.04 4.35 8.09
N PRO A 93 3.76 4.07 9.20
CA PRO A 93 4.23 5.07 10.15
C PRO A 93 5.16 6.13 9.52
N ASP A 94 6.15 5.68 8.75
CA ASP A 94 7.16 6.54 8.12
C ASP A 94 6.86 6.65 6.61
N PHE A 95 5.94 7.55 6.28
CA PHE A 95 5.41 7.67 4.92
C PHE A 95 6.38 8.31 3.93
N GLN A 96 7.22 9.27 4.36
CA GLN A 96 8.15 9.97 3.45
C GLN A 96 9.22 9.03 2.85
N PRO A 97 9.96 8.21 3.63
CA PRO A 97 10.90 7.25 3.05
C PRO A 97 10.20 6.21 2.17
N PHE A 98 9.00 5.79 2.58
CA PHE A 98 8.18 4.89 1.77
C PHE A 98 7.82 5.51 0.41
N ALA A 99 7.38 6.77 0.38
CA ALA A 99 7.08 7.50 -0.84
C ALA A 99 8.32 7.63 -1.75
N SER A 100 9.49 7.91 -1.20
CA SER A 100 10.75 7.93 -1.98
C SER A 100 11.10 6.57 -2.61
N ASN A 101 10.80 5.45 -1.92
CA ASN A 101 10.96 4.12 -2.52
C ASN A 101 10.00 3.89 -3.69
N ILE A 102 8.77 4.42 -3.60
CA ILE A 102 7.81 4.38 -4.70
C ILE A 102 8.31 5.20 -5.89
N ASP A 103 8.91 6.36 -5.66
CA ASP A 103 9.52 7.19 -6.72
C ASP A 103 10.64 6.41 -7.43
N ALA A 104 11.51 5.71 -6.69
CA ALA A 104 12.56 4.88 -7.25
C ALA A 104 12.02 3.72 -8.11
N LEU A 105 10.94 3.07 -7.66
CA LEU A 105 10.26 2.02 -8.43
C LEU A 105 9.60 2.58 -9.70
N TYR A 106 8.99 3.76 -9.59
CA TYR A 106 8.40 4.48 -10.72
C TYR A 106 9.46 4.76 -11.80
N GLU A 107 10.61 5.33 -11.44
CA GLU A 107 11.69 5.65 -12.38
C GLU A 107 12.30 4.39 -13.01
N LYS A 108 12.44 3.32 -12.23
CA LYS A 108 12.92 2.02 -12.76
C LYS A 108 11.99 1.45 -13.82
N ALA A 109 10.67 1.60 -13.66
CA ALA A 109 9.68 1.15 -14.62
C ALA A 109 9.55 2.10 -15.83
N ARG A 110 9.76 3.41 -15.62
CA ARG A 110 9.67 4.45 -16.66
C ARG A 110 10.61 4.19 -17.84
N ASN A 111 11.80 3.66 -17.58
CA ASN A 111 12.80 3.37 -18.60
C ASN A 111 12.43 2.24 -19.58
N LEU A 112 11.29 1.55 -19.36
CA LEU A 112 10.78 0.59 -20.33
C LEU A 112 10.01 1.28 -21.45
N SER A 113 10.44 1.03 -22.68
CA SER A 113 9.82 1.51 -23.93
C SER A 113 9.09 0.42 -24.72
N GLY A 114 9.03 -0.81 -24.18
CA GLY A 114 8.35 -1.93 -24.83
C GLY A 114 6.83 -1.87 -24.70
N GLY A 115 6.15 -2.68 -25.52
CA GLY A 115 4.69 -2.80 -25.57
C GLY A 115 4.07 -2.04 -26.75
N LEU A 116 2.77 -2.22 -26.95
CA LEU A 116 1.99 -1.55 -27.99
C LEU A 116 0.74 -0.92 -27.37
N VAL A 117 0.44 0.31 -27.78
CA VAL A 117 -0.81 0.97 -27.38
C VAL A 117 -1.97 0.23 -28.05
N ALA A 118 -3.07 0.03 -27.32
CA ALA A 118 -4.28 -0.55 -27.89
C ALA A 118 -4.83 0.37 -29.00
N ASP A 119 -4.89 -0.15 -30.23
CA ASP A 119 -5.21 0.62 -31.43
C ASP A 119 -6.48 0.14 -32.15
N TYR A 120 -7.16 -0.87 -31.61
CA TYR A 120 -8.40 -1.41 -32.19
C TYR A 120 -9.56 -0.41 -32.18
N ILE A 121 -9.50 0.62 -31.34
CA ILE A 121 -10.38 1.80 -31.39
C ILE A 121 -9.56 3.11 -31.38
N PRO A 122 -10.01 4.15 -32.09
CA PRO A 122 -9.23 5.38 -32.24
C PRO A 122 -9.08 6.16 -30.92
N GLN A 123 -9.96 5.98 -29.93
CA GLN A 123 -9.88 6.68 -28.64
C GLN A 123 -8.72 6.17 -27.79
N LEU A 124 -8.41 4.87 -27.84
CA LEU A 124 -7.26 4.30 -27.12
C LEU A 124 -5.94 4.59 -27.85
N ALA A 125 -5.96 4.58 -29.20
CA ALA A 125 -4.80 4.88 -30.02
C ALA A 125 -4.26 6.32 -29.84
N LYS A 126 -5.09 7.25 -29.33
CA LYS A 126 -4.70 8.64 -29.08
C LYS A 126 -3.75 8.82 -27.89
N PHE A 127 -3.71 7.87 -26.96
CA PHE A 127 -2.86 8.01 -25.79
C PHE A 127 -1.39 7.85 -26.18
N SER A 128 -0.55 8.78 -25.73
CA SER A 128 0.89 8.68 -25.96
C SER A 128 1.46 7.47 -25.23
N PRO A 129 2.35 6.67 -25.88
CA PRO A 129 3.04 5.57 -25.23
C PRO A 129 3.96 6.02 -24.09
N ASP A 130 4.32 7.30 -24.04
CA ASP A 130 5.20 7.85 -23.00
C ASP A 130 4.49 8.07 -21.67
N LEU A 131 3.15 8.09 -21.65
CA LEU A 131 2.38 8.30 -20.44
C LEU A 131 2.65 7.20 -19.40
N TRP A 132 2.99 7.65 -18.19
CA TRP A 132 3.25 6.76 -17.07
C TRP A 132 2.83 7.42 -15.77
N ALA A 133 2.02 6.71 -14.99
CA ALA A 133 1.48 7.23 -13.75
C ALA A 133 1.33 6.13 -12.71
N VAL A 134 1.63 6.49 -11.46
CA VAL A 134 1.40 5.66 -10.27
C VAL A 134 0.75 6.50 -9.20
N SER A 135 -0.36 6.01 -8.65
CA SER A 135 -1.01 6.60 -7.49
C SER A 135 -1.27 5.53 -6.43
N LEU A 136 -1.05 5.88 -5.16
CA LEU A 136 -1.38 5.04 -4.03
C LEU A 136 -2.25 5.77 -3.01
N CYS A 137 -3.10 5.00 -2.33
CA CYS A 137 -3.91 5.43 -1.21
C CYS A 137 -3.91 4.34 -0.12
N THR A 138 -3.48 4.66 1.10
CA THR A 138 -3.53 3.70 2.22
C THR A 138 -4.94 3.60 2.79
N VAL A 139 -5.21 2.54 3.57
CA VAL A 139 -6.49 2.37 4.26
C VAL A 139 -6.79 3.49 5.27
N ASP A 140 -5.75 4.20 5.73
CA ASP A 140 -5.86 5.37 6.60
C ASP A 140 -6.01 6.70 5.85
N GLY A 141 -5.91 6.70 4.51
CA GLY A 141 -6.02 7.88 3.65
C GLY A 141 -4.70 8.61 3.38
N GLN A 142 -3.54 8.00 3.69
CA GLN A 142 -2.25 8.54 3.25
C GLN A 142 -2.12 8.34 1.73
N ARG A 143 -1.62 9.34 1.00
CA ARG A 143 -1.63 9.33 -0.47
C ARG A 143 -0.35 9.88 -1.06
N HIS A 144 0.17 9.18 -2.07
CA HIS A 144 1.33 9.60 -2.86
C HIS A 144 1.08 9.31 -4.34
N THR A 145 1.66 10.14 -5.21
CA THR A 145 1.39 10.13 -6.66
C THR A 145 2.63 10.56 -7.41
N VAL A 146 2.95 9.87 -8.51
CA VAL A 146 4.13 10.13 -9.35
C VAL A 146 3.74 9.98 -10.82
N GLY A 147 4.18 10.91 -11.68
CA GLY A 147 3.89 10.90 -13.11
C GLY A 147 2.53 11.49 -13.49
N ASP A 148 1.97 11.03 -14.61
CA ASP A 148 0.79 11.59 -15.31
C ASP A 148 -0.56 11.25 -14.62
N THR A 149 -0.61 11.36 -13.30
CA THR A 149 -1.65 10.79 -12.44
C THR A 149 -3.03 11.43 -12.56
N LYS A 150 -3.09 12.65 -13.09
CA LYS A 150 -4.33 13.44 -13.26
C LYS A 150 -4.96 13.32 -14.63
N VAL A 151 -4.31 12.63 -15.56
CA VAL A 151 -4.86 12.39 -16.89
C VAL A 151 -6.01 11.38 -16.78
N PRO A 152 -7.22 11.71 -17.27
CA PRO A 152 -8.33 10.78 -17.26
C PRO A 152 -8.15 9.72 -18.35
N PHE A 153 -8.51 8.49 -18.04
CA PHE A 153 -8.52 7.36 -18.97
C PHE A 153 -9.69 6.42 -18.67
N CYS A 154 -10.12 5.64 -19.66
CA CYS A 154 -11.20 4.68 -19.49
C CYS A 154 -10.77 3.48 -18.63
N LEU A 155 -11.56 3.12 -17.61
CA LEU A 155 -11.30 1.97 -16.74
C LEU A 155 -11.19 0.66 -17.52
N GLN A 156 -12.00 0.52 -18.57
CA GLN A 156 -12.08 -0.71 -19.36
C GLN A 156 -12.31 -1.93 -18.43
N SER A 157 -11.62 -3.05 -18.66
CA SER A 157 -11.75 -4.26 -17.83
C SER A 157 -11.49 -4.05 -16.33
N CYS A 158 -10.88 -2.95 -15.88
CA CYS A 158 -10.73 -2.64 -14.46
C CYS A 158 -12.07 -2.39 -13.75
N VAL A 159 -13.16 -2.12 -14.47
CA VAL A 159 -14.50 -1.96 -13.88
C VAL A 159 -15.13 -3.29 -13.46
N LYS A 160 -14.66 -4.42 -14.01
CA LYS A 160 -15.21 -5.76 -13.77
C LYS A 160 -15.25 -6.19 -12.28
N PRO A 161 -14.17 -6.04 -11.50
CA PRO A 161 -14.23 -6.32 -10.07
C PRO A 161 -15.23 -5.41 -9.34
N LEU A 162 -15.34 -4.14 -9.74
CA LEU A 162 -16.19 -3.16 -9.06
C LEU A 162 -17.67 -3.49 -9.25
N LYS A 163 -18.08 -3.84 -10.46
CA LYS A 163 -19.47 -4.26 -10.72
C LYS A 163 -19.83 -5.57 -10.03
N TYR A 164 -18.90 -6.51 -9.95
CA TYR A 164 -19.10 -7.76 -9.22
C TYR A 164 -19.27 -7.49 -7.72
N ALA A 165 -18.43 -6.63 -7.14
CA ALA A 165 -18.54 -6.23 -5.74
C ALA A 165 -19.91 -5.59 -5.44
N ILE A 166 -20.44 -4.77 -6.35
CA ILE A 166 -21.76 -4.14 -6.21
C ILE A 166 -22.88 -5.17 -6.36
N ALA A 167 -22.80 -6.08 -7.33
CA ALA A 167 -23.81 -7.14 -7.50
C ALA A 167 -23.90 -8.05 -6.26
N VAL A 168 -22.75 -8.44 -5.69
CA VAL A 168 -22.72 -9.23 -4.45
C VAL A 168 -23.17 -8.41 -3.25
N HIS A 169 -22.86 -7.11 -3.20
CA HIS A 169 -23.35 -6.23 -2.14
C HIS A 169 -24.88 -6.16 -2.11
N ASP A 170 -25.53 -6.13 -3.28
CA ASP A 170 -26.98 -6.00 -3.39
C ASP A 170 -27.72 -7.32 -3.20
N HIS A 171 -27.17 -8.42 -3.75
CA HIS A 171 -27.88 -9.70 -3.85
C HIS A 171 -27.30 -10.83 -3.00
N GLY A 172 -26.10 -10.65 -2.44
CA GLY A 172 -25.35 -11.69 -1.75
C GLY A 172 -24.65 -12.66 -2.71
N THR A 173 -23.64 -13.35 -2.19
CA THR A 173 -22.75 -14.23 -2.95
C THR A 173 -23.49 -15.42 -3.56
N GLU A 174 -24.45 -16.00 -2.82
CA GLU A 174 -25.19 -17.17 -3.27
C GLU A 174 -25.99 -16.87 -4.55
N TYR A 175 -26.72 -15.75 -4.59
CA TYR A 175 -27.54 -15.39 -5.73
C TYR A 175 -26.68 -15.10 -6.96
N VAL A 176 -25.63 -14.29 -6.83
CA VAL A 176 -24.76 -13.92 -7.96
C VAL A 176 -24.11 -15.15 -8.59
N HIS A 177 -23.67 -16.10 -7.77
CA HIS A 177 -23.02 -17.31 -8.25
C HIS A 177 -23.94 -18.43 -8.74
N ARG A 178 -25.26 -18.22 -8.72
CA ARG A 178 -26.17 -19.05 -9.52
C ARG A 178 -25.97 -18.83 -11.03
N PHE A 179 -25.47 -17.65 -11.42
CA PHE A 179 -25.30 -17.25 -12.82
C PHE A 179 -23.85 -17.22 -13.29
N ILE A 180 -22.88 -17.14 -12.36
CA ILE A 180 -21.46 -16.96 -12.68
C ILE A 180 -20.63 -17.90 -11.81
N GLY A 181 -19.65 -18.59 -12.40
CA GLY A 181 -18.69 -19.43 -11.68
C GLY A 181 -17.72 -18.64 -10.78
N LYS A 182 -16.84 -19.37 -10.11
CA LYS A 182 -15.85 -18.86 -9.14
C LYS A 182 -14.40 -19.15 -9.52
N GLU A 183 -14.18 -19.85 -10.62
CA GLU A 183 -12.89 -20.47 -10.92
C GLU A 183 -12.23 -19.84 -12.15
N PRO A 184 -10.89 -19.88 -12.23
CA PRO A 184 -10.20 -19.53 -13.46
C PRO A 184 -10.58 -20.53 -14.56
N SER A 185 -10.63 -20.06 -15.80
CA SER A 185 -10.97 -20.93 -16.95
C SER A 185 -9.87 -21.95 -17.28
N GLY A 186 -8.61 -21.71 -16.88
CA GLY A 186 -7.44 -22.51 -17.29
C GLY A 186 -7.12 -22.48 -18.79
N LEU A 187 -7.96 -21.81 -19.58
CA LEU A 187 -7.90 -21.67 -21.03
C LEU A 187 -7.56 -20.22 -21.41
N ARG A 188 -6.92 -20.03 -22.57
CA ARG A 188 -6.64 -18.70 -23.12
C ARG A 188 -7.92 -17.86 -23.16
N PHE A 189 -7.84 -16.60 -22.75
CA PHE A 189 -8.95 -15.65 -22.64
C PHE A 189 -9.78 -15.48 -23.93
N ASN A 190 -9.25 -15.92 -25.08
CA ASN A 190 -9.87 -15.82 -26.40
C ASN A 190 -10.86 -16.93 -26.76
N LYS A 191 -10.96 -18.00 -25.95
CA LYS A 191 -11.89 -19.10 -26.24
C LYS A 191 -13.25 -18.87 -25.57
N LEU A 192 -14.32 -19.01 -26.37
CA LEU A 192 -15.71 -18.83 -25.97
C LEU A 192 -16.20 -20.11 -25.27
N PHE A 193 -16.10 -20.22 -23.95
CA PHE A 193 -16.76 -21.32 -23.23
C PHE A 193 -17.42 -20.85 -21.93
N LEU A 194 -18.54 -21.51 -21.64
CA LEU A 194 -19.14 -21.65 -20.33
C LEU A 194 -18.46 -22.84 -19.63
N ASP A 195 -18.60 -22.93 -18.32
CA ASP A 195 -18.24 -24.11 -17.55
C ASP A 195 -19.23 -25.27 -17.80
N GLU A 196 -19.02 -26.39 -17.12
CA GLU A 196 -19.87 -27.59 -17.24
C GLU A 196 -21.32 -27.35 -16.79
N ASP A 197 -21.57 -26.28 -16.02
CA ASP A 197 -22.88 -25.87 -15.54
C ASP A 197 -23.57 -24.85 -16.47
N ASP A 198 -23.05 -24.62 -17.68
CA ASP A 198 -23.53 -23.59 -18.61
C ASP A 198 -23.46 -22.15 -18.01
N LYS A 199 -22.47 -21.86 -17.16
CA LYS A 199 -22.20 -20.51 -16.59
C LYS A 199 -20.86 -19.97 -17.07
N PRO A 200 -20.66 -18.65 -17.14
CA PRO A 200 -19.33 -18.10 -17.36
C PRO A 200 -18.41 -18.40 -16.16
N HIS A 201 -17.17 -18.78 -16.41
CA HIS A 201 -16.22 -19.22 -15.38
C HIS A 201 -16.05 -18.27 -14.18
N ASN A 202 -16.01 -16.95 -14.42
CA ASN A 202 -15.83 -15.94 -13.38
C ASN A 202 -16.21 -14.53 -13.88
N PRO A 203 -16.42 -13.54 -12.99
CA PRO A 203 -16.77 -12.17 -13.37
C PRO A 203 -15.62 -11.36 -14.00
N MET A 204 -14.38 -11.87 -13.99
CA MET A 204 -13.21 -11.14 -14.51
C MET A 204 -13.04 -11.30 -16.04
N VAL A 205 -13.67 -12.32 -16.64
CA VAL A 205 -13.76 -12.50 -18.09
C VAL A 205 -14.99 -11.78 -18.67
N ASN A 206 -14.98 -11.48 -19.98
CA ASN A 206 -16.06 -10.71 -20.62
C ASN A 206 -17.45 -11.34 -20.45
N ALA A 207 -17.58 -12.66 -20.62
CA ALA A 207 -18.87 -13.35 -20.48
C ALA A 207 -19.47 -13.21 -19.08
N GLY A 208 -18.68 -13.50 -18.03
CA GLY A 208 -19.15 -13.33 -16.66
C GLY A 208 -19.38 -11.87 -16.29
N ALA A 209 -18.59 -10.97 -16.86
CA ALA A 209 -18.78 -9.54 -16.72
C ALA A 209 -20.12 -9.08 -17.36
N ILE A 210 -20.52 -9.61 -18.51
CA ILE A 210 -21.81 -9.31 -19.15
C ILE A 210 -22.98 -9.85 -18.31
N VAL A 211 -22.88 -11.10 -17.85
CA VAL A 211 -23.88 -11.68 -16.94
C VAL A 211 -23.98 -10.86 -15.65
N CYS A 212 -22.85 -10.47 -15.06
CA CYS A 212 -22.82 -9.62 -13.88
C CYS A 212 -23.53 -8.27 -14.10
N THR A 213 -23.40 -7.68 -15.30
CA THR A 213 -24.11 -6.44 -15.65
C THR A 213 -25.63 -6.62 -15.65
N SER A 214 -26.14 -7.80 -16.04
CA SER A 214 -27.59 -8.08 -16.00
C SER A 214 -28.18 -8.12 -14.59
N LEU A 215 -27.34 -8.39 -13.58
CA LEU A 215 -27.78 -8.49 -12.19
C LEU A 215 -27.97 -7.13 -11.53
N ILE A 216 -27.39 -6.05 -12.08
CA ILE A 216 -27.41 -4.73 -11.46
C ILE A 216 -28.80 -4.12 -11.60
N LYS A 217 -29.43 -3.78 -10.45
CA LYS A 217 -30.72 -3.06 -10.36
C LYS A 217 -31.76 -3.59 -11.36
N GLN A 218 -32.09 -4.88 -11.25
CA GLN A 218 -33.10 -5.53 -12.09
C GLN A 218 -34.44 -4.77 -12.05
N GLY A 219 -35.11 -4.69 -13.20
CA GLY A 219 -36.36 -3.93 -13.37
C GLY A 219 -36.21 -2.42 -13.64
N ALA A 220 -35.01 -1.85 -13.42
CA ALA A 220 -34.74 -0.44 -13.73
C ALA A 220 -34.30 -0.24 -15.20
N SER A 221 -34.42 1.00 -15.68
CA SER A 221 -33.89 1.41 -17.00
C SER A 221 -32.35 1.47 -17.00
N ASN A 222 -31.73 1.42 -18.18
CA ASN A 222 -30.27 1.53 -18.29
C ASN A 222 -29.72 2.85 -17.75
N ALA A 223 -30.46 3.95 -17.89
CA ALA A 223 -30.07 5.25 -17.34
C ALA A 223 -29.99 5.20 -15.80
N GLU A 224 -31.02 4.67 -15.15
CA GLU A 224 -31.04 4.50 -13.69
C GLU A 224 -29.96 3.53 -13.20
N LYS A 225 -29.71 2.44 -13.95
CA LYS A 225 -28.62 1.50 -13.65
C LYS A 225 -27.25 2.17 -13.76
N PHE A 226 -27.05 3.01 -14.77
CA PHE A 226 -25.81 3.74 -14.97
C PHE A 226 -25.57 4.76 -13.84
N ASP A 227 -26.60 5.55 -13.49
CA ASP A 227 -26.53 6.49 -12.36
C ASP A 227 -26.24 5.78 -11.03
N TYR A 228 -26.88 4.63 -10.82
CA TYR A 228 -26.63 3.78 -9.65
C TYR A 228 -25.15 3.35 -9.56
N MET A 229 -24.59 2.86 -10.66
CA MET A 229 -23.19 2.47 -10.75
C MET A 229 -22.24 3.66 -10.53
N MET A 230 -22.52 4.80 -11.17
CA MET A 230 -21.73 6.02 -11.00
C MET A 230 -21.72 6.50 -9.55
N ASN A 231 -22.84 6.40 -8.84
CA ASN A 231 -22.94 6.76 -7.42
C ASN A 231 -22.07 5.85 -6.55
N PHE A 232 -22.08 4.53 -6.78
CA PHE A 232 -21.18 3.62 -6.07
C PHE A 232 -19.71 3.94 -6.34
N LEU A 233 -19.33 4.14 -7.60
CA LEU A 233 -17.95 4.46 -7.96
C LEU A 233 -17.49 5.78 -7.35
N LYS A 234 -18.34 6.82 -7.33
CA LYS A 234 -18.04 8.08 -6.65
C LYS A 234 -17.82 7.89 -5.15
N LYS A 235 -18.65 7.09 -4.48
CA LYS A 235 -18.46 6.76 -3.05
C LYS A 235 -17.15 6.00 -2.82
N MET A 236 -16.84 5.00 -3.63
CA MET A 236 -15.58 4.25 -3.57
C MET A 236 -14.35 5.13 -3.84
N ALA A 237 -14.48 6.16 -4.68
CA ALA A 237 -13.42 7.12 -4.97
C ALA A 237 -13.38 8.30 -3.98
N GLY A 238 -14.25 8.32 -2.96
CA GLY A 238 -14.35 9.43 -2.01
C GLY A 238 -14.72 10.77 -2.67
N ASN A 239 -15.59 10.72 -3.67
CA ASN A 239 -16.06 11.84 -4.51
C ASN A 239 -14.98 12.50 -5.38
N GLU A 240 -13.88 11.79 -5.64
CA GLU A 240 -12.94 12.20 -6.69
C GLU A 240 -13.51 11.97 -8.10
N TYR A 241 -12.69 12.29 -9.12
CA TYR A 241 -13.09 12.23 -10.51
C TYR A 241 -13.57 10.84 -10.93
N VAL A 242 -14.85 10.76 -11.32
CA VAL A 242 -15.45 9.62 -12.01
C VAL A 242 -16.26 10.19 -13.16
N GLY A 243 -15.75 10.01 -14.38
CA GLY A 243 -16.28 10.55 -15.62
C GLY A 243 -16.85 9.47 -16.55
N PHE A 244 -17.19 9.87 -17.76
CA PHE A 244 -17.72 8.97 -18.79
C PHE A 244 -17.34 9.44 -20.19
N SER A 245 -16.83 8.50 -20.99
CA SER A 245 -16.39 8.75 -22.37
C SER A 245 -17.43 8.25 -23.36
N ASN A 246 -18.35 9.13 -23.80
CA ASN A 246 -19.32 8.74 -24.82
C ASN A 246 -18.63 8.34 -26.14
N ALA A 247 -17.51 8.97 -26.48
CA ALA A 247 -16.75 8.64 -27.70
C ALA A 247 -16.19 7.21 -27.68
N THR A 248 -15.64 6.80 -26.54
CA THR A 248 -15.15 5.42 -26.35
C THR A 248 -16.31 4.44 -26.34
N PHE A 249 -17.42 4.78 -25.68
CA PHE A 249 -18.63 3.95 -25.66
C PHE A 249 -19.14 3.64 -27.07
N GLN A 250 -19.30 4.65 -27.93
CA GLN A 250 -19.76 4.42 -29.30
C GLN A 250 -18.79 3.53 -30.08
N SER A 251 -17.49 3.74 -29.94
CA SER A 251 -16.47 2.98 -30.69
C SER A 251 -16.34 1.54 -30.19
N GLU A 252 -16.43 1.31 -28.88
CA GLU A 252 -16.48 -0.03 -28.27
C GLU A 252 -17.74 -0.79 -28.69
N ARG A 253 -18.87 -0.08 -28.83
CA ARG A 253 -20.12 -0.69 -29.29
C ARG A 253 -20.06 -1.07 -30.77
N GLU A 254 -19.53 -0.18 -31.62
CA GLU A 254 -19.40 -0.43 -33.07
C GLU A 254 -18.39 -1.55 -33.40
N SER A 255 -17.30 -1.66 -32.65
CA SER A 255 -16.28 -2.72 -32.80
C SER A 255 -16.53 -3.94 -31.91
N GLY A 256 -17.69 -4.01 -31.24
CA GLY A 256 -18.01 -4.93 -30.16
C GLY A 256 -18.47 -6.33 -30.58
N ASP A 257 -18.23 -6.77 -31.83
CA ASP A 257 -18.77 -8.00 -32.43
C ASP A 257 -18.62 -9.23 -31.54
N ARG A 258 -17.46 -9.39 -30.92
CA ARG A 258 -17.18 -10.51 -30.00
C ARG A 258 -18.12 -10.51 -28.79
N ASN A 259 -18.41 -9.34 -28.22
CA ASN A 259 -19.30 -9.24 -27.07
C ASN A 259 -20.76 -9.47 -27.48
N PHE A 260 -21.15 -9.10 -28.71
CA PHE A 260 -22.45 -9.48 -29.28
C PHE A 260 -22.59 -10.99 -29.43
N ALA A 261 -21.58 -11.67 -30.00
CA ALA A 261 -21.57 -13.13 -30.11
C ALA A 261 -21.69 -13.81 -28.74
N ILE A 262 -20.95 -13.33 -27.74
CA ILE A 262 -21.08 -13.78 -26.35
C ILE A 262 -22.50 -13.56 -25.82
N GLY A 263 -23.07 -12.37 -26.03
CA GLY A 263 -24.42 -12.03 -25.56
C GLY A 263 -25.50 -12.95 -26.14
N TYR A 264 -25.47 -13.20 -27.46
CA TYR A 264 -26.41 -14.13 -28.10
C TYR A 264 -26.24 -15.57 -27.60
N TYR A 265 -25.01 -16.04 -27.42
CA TYR A 265 -24.74 -17.37 -26.89
C TYR A 265 -25.25 -17.53 -25.44
N LEU A 266 -25.01 -16.53 -24.58
CA LEU A 266 -25.53 -16.49 -23.20
C LEU A 266 -27.06 -16.46 -23.16
N LYS A 267 -27.69 -15.77 -24.12
CA LYS A 267 -29.16 -15.71 -24.25
C LYS A 267 -29.73 -17.08 -24.61
N GLU A 268 -29.15 -17.77 -25.57
CA GLU A 268 -29.56 -19.13 -25.96
C GLU A 268 -29.46 -20.12 -24.80
N LYS A 269 -28.37 -20.03 -24.04
CA LYS A 269 -28.09 -20.88 -22.86
C LYS A 269 -28.80 -20.46 -21.58
N LYS A 270 -29.67 -19.44 -21.63
CA LYS A 270 -30.43 -18.93 -20.47
C LYS A 270 -29.54 -18.53 -19.28
N CYS A 271 -28.36 -17.95 -19.55
CA CYS A 271 -27.43 -17.50 -18.50
C CYS A 271 -27.86 -16.17 -17.84
N PHE A 272 -28.92 -15.53 -18.32
CA PHE A 272 -29.44 -14.27 -17.77
C PHE A 272 -30.65 -14.52 -16.88
N PRO A 273 -30.95 -13.64 -15.91
CA PRO A 273 -32.22 -13.65 -15.18
C PRO A 273 -33.43 -13.57 -16.11
N ASP A 274 -34.56 -14.13 -15.68
CA ASP A 274 -35.80 -14.11 -16.45
C ASP A 274 -36.25 -12.67 -16.79
N GLY A 275 -36.71 -12.46 -18.02
CA GLY A 275 -37.16 -11.14 -18.50
C GLY A 275 -36.04 -10.17 -18.87
N THR A 276 -34.78 -10.60 -18.91
CA THR A 276 -33.64 -9.75 -19.28
C THR A 276 -33.57 -9.50 -20.79
N ASP A 277 -33.47 -8.23 -21.19
CA ASP A 277 -33.08 -7.84 -22.56
C ASP A 277 -31.56 -7.85 -22.71
N MET A 278 -31.04 -8.82 -23.47
CA MET A 278 -29.62 -8.99 -23.76
C MET A 278 -29.00 -7.75 -24.42
N THR A 279 -29.71 -7.11 -25.35
CA THR A 279 -29.15 -5.96 -26.09
C THR A 279 -28.98 -4.76 -25.16
N ALA A 280 -29.97 -4.47 -24.32
CA ALA A 280 -29.87 -3.46 -23.29
C ALA A 280 -28.73 -3.74 -22.29
N VAL A 281 -28.53 -5.01 -21.91
CA VAL A 281 -27.42 -5.39 -21.01
C VAL A 281 -26.05 -5.15 -21.68
N LEU A 282 -25.92 -5.46 -22.97
CA LEU A 282 -24.68 -5.19 -23.70
C LEU A 282 -24.40 -3.68 -23.81
N ASP A 283 -25.40 -2.87 -24.11
CA ASP A 283 -25.24 -1.40 -24.13
C ASP A 283 -24.76 -0.88 -22.77
N LEU A 284 -25.38 -1.33 -21.67
CA LEU A 284 -24.92 -0.96 -20.33
C LEU A 284 -23.50 -1.48 -20.05
N TYR A 285 -23.17 -2.69 -20.49
CA TYR A 285 -21.81 -3.24 -20.35
C TYR A 285 -20.77 -2.34 -21.04
N PHE A 286 -21.03 -1.88 -22.26
CA PHE A 286 -20.15 -0.95 -22.98
C PHE A 286 -20.05 0.42 -22.30
N GLN A 287 -21.17 0.94 -21.78
CA GLN A 287 -21.19 2.17 -21.00
C GLN A 287 -20.26 2.06 -19.78
N LEU A 288 -20.38 0.98 -19.01
CA LEU A 288 -19.55 0.76 -17.81
C LEU A 288 -18.06 0.60 -18.13
N CYS A 289 -17.70 -0.01 -19.26
CA CYS A 289 -16.29 -0.12 -19.67
C CYS A 289 -15.69 1.23 -20.10
N SER A 290 -16.55 2.17 -20.50
CA SER A 290 -16.19 3.52 -20.97
C SER A 290 -16.25 4.59 -19.87
N ILE A 291 -16.33 4.19 -18.60
CA ILE A 291 -16.20 5.08 -17.43
C ILE A 291 -14.76 5.57 -17.34
N GLU A 292 -14.57 6.87 -17.12
CA GLU A 292 -13.26 7.50 -17.01
C GLU A 292 -12.88 7.72 -15.54
N VAL A 293 -11.60 7.50 -15.23
CA VAL A 293 -11.00 7.76 -13.93
C VAL A 293 -9.62 8.37 -14.12
N THR A 294 -9.10 9.00 -13.07
CA THR A 294 -7.66 9.31 -12.96
C THR A 294 -6.98 8.26 -12.09
N CYS A 295 -5.64 8.17 -12.13
CA CYS A 295 -4.91 7.30 -11.22
C CYS A 295 -5.21 7.63 -9.76
N GLU A 296 -5.35 8.92 -9.45
CA GLU A 296 -5.66 9.42 -8.10
C GLU A 296 -7.00 8.88 -7.56
N SER A 297 -8.05 8.94 -8.38
CA SER A 297 -9.39 8.46 -8.00
C SER A 297 -9.45 6.94 -7.89
N ALA A 298 -8.79 6.23 -8.82
CA ALA A 298 -8.83 4.77 -8.85
C ALA A 298 -7.98 4.13 -7.74
N SER A 299 -6.92 4.80 -7.26
CA SER A 299 -6.17 4.32 -6.09
C SER A 299 -7.03 4.38 -4.82
N VAL A 300 -7.93 5.37 -4.69
CA VAL A 300 -8.92 5.43 -3.60
C VAL A 300 -9.96 4.31 -3.72
N MET A 301 -10.42 3.99 -4.95
CA MET A 301 -11.32 2.84 -5.17
C MET A 301 -10.65 1.51 -4.76
N ALA A 302 -9.38 1.30 -5.16
CA ALA A 302 -8.60 0.15 -4.74
C ALA A 302 -8.42 0.09 -3.21
N ALA A 303 -8.18 1.25 -2.58
CA ALA A 303 -8.01 1.36 -1.15
C ALA A 303 -9.32 1.10 -0.37
N THR A 304 -10.47 1.43 -0.96
CA THR A 304 -11.79 1.05 -0.44
C THR A 304 -11.94 -0.48 -0.38
N LEU A 305 -11.45 -1.20 -1.38
CA LEU A 305 -11.39 -2.67 -1.33
C LEU A 305 -10.35 -3.16 -0.32
N ALA A 306 -9.19 -2.50 -0.22
CA ALA A 306 -8.18 -2.84 0.80
C ALA A 306 -8.71 -2.69 2.24
N ASN A 307 -9.62 -1.74 2.45
CA ASN A 307 -10.20 -1.38 3.74
C ASN A 307 -11.56 -2.06 4.03
N GLY A 308 -11.78 -3.26 3.48
CA GLY A 308 -12.99 -4.03 3.78
C GLY A 308 -14.31 -3.38 3.35
N GLY A 309 -14.27 -2.45 2.39
CA GLY A 309 -15.44 -1.77 1.85
C GLY A 309 -15.72 -0.39 2.45
N PHE A 310 -14.87 0.09 3.36
CA PHE A 310 -14.94 1.45 3.89
C PHE A 310 -14.04 2.39 3.08
N CYS A 311 -14.59 3.50 2.59
CA CYS A 311 -13.78 4.47 1.84
C CYS A 311 -12.76 5.14 2.77
N PRO A 312 -11.45 5.07 2.49
CA PRO A 312 -10.41 5.49 3.43
C PRO A 312 -10.40 6.99 3.70
N ILE A 313 -10.86 7.81 2.74
CA ILE A 313 -10.85 9.28 2.86
C ILE A 313 -12.19 9.88 3.28
N THR A 314 -13.25 9.08 3.41
CA THR A 314 -14.56 9.57 3.89
C THR A 314 -15.05 8.82 5.14
N GLY A 315 -14.60 7.58 5.36
CA GLY A 315 -15.11 6.70 6.41
C GLY A 315 -16.47 6.07 6.11
N GLU A 316 -17.05 6.33 4.94
CA GLU A 316 -18.34 5.74 4.54
C GLU A 316 -18.18 4.24 4.27
N ARG A 317 -19.11 3.43 4.78
CA ARG A 317 -19.24 2.02 4.39
C ARG A 317 -19.90 1.94 3.02
N VAL A 318 -19.11 1.67 1.99
CA VAL A 318 -19.57 1.65 0.59
C VAL A 318 -19.97 0.24 0.16
N LEU A 319 -19.24 -0.79 0.60
CA LEU A 319 -19.47 -2.18 0.24
C LEU A 319 -19.61 -3.08 1.47
N SER A 320 -20.21 -4.25 1.28
CA SER A 320 -20.22 -5.31 2.29
C SER A 320 -18.84 -5.99 2.37
N PRO A 321 -18.34 -6.35 3.56
CA PRO A 321 -17.08 -7.09 3.68
C PRO A 321 -17.06 -8.42 2.91
N GLU A 322 -18.20 -9.10 2.80
CA GLU A 322 -18.38 -10.30 1.98
C GLU A 322 -18.06 -10.03 0.51
N SER A 323 -18.72 -9.02 -0.09
CA SER A 323 -18.47 -8.67 -1.49
C SER A 323 -17.03 -8.28 -1.76
N VAL A 324 -16.37 -7.61 -0.81
CA VAL A 324 -14.95 -7.25 -0.93
C VAL A 324 -14.06 -8.48 -0.89
N ARG A 325 -14.26 -9.39 0.08
CA ARG A 325 -13.49 -10.65 0.18
C ARG A 325 -13.58 -11.45 -1.10
N ASP A 326 -14.78 -11.63 -1.63
CA ASP A 326 -15.01 -12.46 -2.81
C ASP A 326 -14.41 -11.80 -4.06
N THR A 327 -14.50 -10.46 -4.16
CA THR A 327 -13.89 -9.69 -5.26
C THR A 327 -12.36 -9.83 -5.24
N LEU A 328 -11.74 -9.68 -4.07
CA LEU A 328 -10.28 -9.80 -3.93
C LEU A 328 -9.79 -11.21 -4.25
N SER A 329 -10.56 -12.23 -3.85
CA SER A 329 -10.25 -13.63 -4.16
C SER A 329 -10.24 -13.87 -5.68
N LEU A 330 -11.26 -13.38 -6.39
CA LEU A 330 -11.36 -13.52 -7.85
C LEU A 330 -10.37 -12.64 -8.60
N MET A 331 -10.02 -11.47 -8.07
CA MET A 331 -8.93 -10.64 -8.63
C MET A 331 -7.59 -11.36 -8.53
N HIS A 332 -7.34 -12.08 -7.43
CA HIS A 332 -6.11 -12.83 -7.24
C HIS A 332 -5.95 -13.95 -8.28
N SER A 333 -6.98 -14.78 -8.50
CA SER A 333 -6.88 -15.94 -9.40
C SER A 333 -7.20 -15.64 -10.87
N CYS A 334 -7.99 -14.60 -11.16
CA CYS A 334 -8.59 -14.40 -12.50
C CYS A 334 -8.38 -12.97 -13.07
N GLY A 335 -7.63 -12.10 -12.40
CA GLY A 335 -7.65 -10.67 -12.68
C GLY A 335 -6.71 -10.14 -13.77
N MET A 336 -5.65 -10.85 -14.14
CA MET A 336 -4.58 -10.40 -15.04
C MET A 336 -4.57 -11.15 -16.39
N TYR A 337 -5.75 -11.47 -16.92
CA TYR A 337 -5.93 -12.25 -18.15
C TYR A 337 -5.20 -13.61 -18.06
N ASP A 338 -4.56 -14.06 -19.14
CA ASP A 338 -3.79 -15.32 -19.15
C ASP A 338 -2.57 -15.27 -18.21
N PHE A 339 -2.16 -14.07 -17.77
CA PHE A 339 -1.07 -13.89 -16.80
C PHE A 339 -1.53 -14.08 -15.35
N SER A 340 -2.82 -14.29 -15.06
CA SER A 340 -3.35 -14.36 -13.69
C SER A 340 -2.66 -15.41 -12.82
N GLY A 341 -2.43 -16.62 -13.34
CA GLY A 341 -1.75 -17.67 -12.58
C GLY A 341 -0.29 -17.35 -12.25
N GLN A 342 0.45 -16.78 -13.22
CA GLN A 342 1.84 -16.37 -13.01
C GLN A 342 1.94 -15.16 -12.07
N PHE A 343 1.01 -14.20 -12.20
CA PHE A 343 0.92 -13.04 -11.32
C PHE A 343 0.59 -13.45 -9.88
N ALA A 344 -0.37 -14.34 -9.68
CA ALA A 344 -0.70 -14.89 -8.37
C ALA A 344 0.49 -15.62 -7.74
N PHE A 345 1.24 -16.41 -8.52
CA PHE A 345 2.40 -17.15 -8.02
C PHE A 345 3.60 -16.25 -7.69
N HIS A 346 3.92 -15.28 -8.55
CA HIS A 346 5.13 -14.47 -8.42
C HIS A 346 4.93 -13.19 -7.60
N VAL A 347 3.75 -12.56 -7.70
CA VAL A 347 3.45 -11.28 -7.03
C VAL A 347 2.54 -11.50 -5.82
N GLY A 348 1.52 -12.36 -5.96
CA GLY A 348 0.65 -12.74 -4.84
C GLY A 348 -0.38 -11.70 -4.42
N LEU A 349 -0.60 -10.65 -5.21
CA LEU A 349 -1.54 -9.57 -4.89
C LEU A 349 -2.82 -9.64 -5.76
N PRO A 350 -4.00 -9.32 -5.23
CA PRO A 350 -5.19 -9.11 -6.04
C PRO A 350 -5.01 -7.92 -6.99
N ALA A 351 -5.17 -8.16 -8.29
CA ALA A 351 -5.05 -7.11 -9.31
C ALA A 351 -6.07 -7.29 -10.43
N LYS A 352 -6.39 -6.21 -11.16
CA LYS A 352 -7.13 -6.28 -12.43
C LYS A 352 -6.52 -5.33 -13.43
N SER A 353 -6.16 -5.86 -14.60
CA SER A 353 -5.70 -5.04 -15.74
C SER A 353 -6.85 -4.64 -16.67
N GLY A 354 -6.70 -3.49 -17.33
CA GLY A 354 -7.56 -2.95 -18.37
C GLY A 354 -6.77 -2.61 -19.62
N VAL A 355 -7.39 -2.79 -20.79
CA VAL A 355 -6.76 -2.54 -22.10
C VAL A 355 -6.40 -1.08 -22.37
N ALA A 356 -6.90 -0.14 -21.55
CA ALA A 356 -6.42 1.24 -21.55
C ALA A 356 -5.02 1.41 -20.91
N GLY A 357 -4.39 0.33 -20.43
CA GLY A 357 -3.09 0.37 -19.77
C GLY A 357 -3.14 0.51 -18.25
N GLY A 358 -4.34 0.43 -17.67
CA GLY A 358 -4.55 0.51 -16.22
C GLY A 358 -4.33 -0.83 -15.52
N ILE A 359 -3.79 -0.80 -14.30
CA ILE A 359 -3.75 -1.93 -13.37
C ILE A 359 -4.26 -1.45 -12.01
N LEU A 360 -5.45 -1.92 -11.63
CA LEU A 360 -6.02 -1.75 -10.31
C LEU A 360 -5.40 -2.81 -9.38
N LEU A 361 -4.60 -2.41 -8.40
CA LEU A 361 -3.88 -3.30 -7.50
C LEU A 361 -4.33 -3.07 -6.05
N VAL A 362 -4.57 -4.15 -5.31
CA VAL A 362 -4.98 -4.08 -3.91
C VAL A 362 -3.99 -4.81 -3.03
N VAL A 363 -3.59 -4.16 -1.94
CA VAL A 363 -2.81 -4.76 -0.84
C VAL A 363 -3.74 -4.78 0.37
N PRO A 364 -4.42 -5.92 0.62
CA PRO A 364 -5.44 -6.01 1.66
C PRO A 364 -4.95 -5.49 3.02
N ASN A 365 -5.78 -4.69 3.70
CA ASN A 365 -5.49 -4.04 4.98
C ASN A 365 -4.34 -3.02 4.98
N VAL A 366 -3.75 -2.68 3.83
CA VAL A 366 -2.63 -1.74 3.73
C VAL A 366 -2.95 -0.57 2.81
N MET A 367 -3.13 -0.85 1.51
CA MET A 367 -3.33 0.21 0.52
C MET A 367 -3.92 -0.29 -0.81
N GLY A 368 -4.48 0.64 -1.57
CA GLY A 368 -4.79 0.48 -2.98
C GLY A 368 -3.82 1.26 -3.85
N ILE A 369 -3.49 0.71 -5.02
CA ILE A 369 -2.59 1.30 -6.01
C ILE A 369 -3.28 1.28 -7.38
N MET A 370 -3.12 2.36 -8.13
CA MET A 370 -3.40 2.39 -9.56
C MET A 370 -2.12 2.72 -10.32
N CYS A 371 -1.75 1.84 -11.24
CA CYS A 371 -0.69 2.09 -12.23
C CYS A 371 -1.33 2.27 -13.60
N TRP A 372 -0.84 3.23 -14.39
CA TRP A 372 -1.36 3.45 -15.73
C TRP A 372 -0.25 3.75 -16.73
N SER A 373 -0.09 2.86 -17.71
CA SER A 373 0.70 3.08 -18.92
C SER A 373 0.02 2.43 -20.11
N PRO A 374 -0.37 3.20 -21.15
CA PRO A 374 -1.09 2.69 -22.32
C PRO A 374 -0.43 1.50 -23.05
N PRO A 375 0.91 1.41 -23.18
CA PRO A 375 1.56 0.27 -23.85
C PRO A 375 1.31 -1.07 -23.12
N LEU A 376 0.73 -2.02 -23.85
CA LEU A 376 0.40 -3.36 -23.39
C LEU A 376 1.43 -4.39 -23.88
N ASP A 377 1.60 -5.45 -23.09
CA ASP A 377 2.29 -6.66 -23.51
C ASP A 377 1.42 -7.53 -24.42
N LYS A 378 1.95 -8.68 -24.84
CA LYS A 378 1.24 -9.63 -25.71
C LYS A 378 0.03 -10.30 -25.03
N LEU A 379 -0.09 -10.20 -23.72
CA LEU A 379 -1.19 -10.77 -22.91
C LEU A 379 -2.25 -9.71 -22.56
N GLY A 380 -2.06 -8.46 -22.99
CA GLY A 380 -2.99 -7.35 -22.77
C GLY A 380 -2.78 -6.59 -21.46
N ASN A 381 -1.68 -6.82 -20.74
CA ASN A 381 -1.36 -6.14 -19.49
C ASN A 381 -0.36 -4.98 -19.70
N SER A 382 -0.44 -3.93 -18.89
CA SER A 382 0.49 -2.79 -18.98
C SER A 382 1.94 -3.19 -18.70
N VAL A 383 2.86 -2.87 -19.62
CA VAL A 383 4.28 -3.23 -19.52
C VAL A 383 4.94 -2.60 -18.29
N ARG A 384 4.79 -1.28 -18.14
CA ARG A 384 5.36 -0.55 -16.99
C ARG A 384 4.64 -0.91 -15.69
N GLY A 385 3.33 -1.11 -15.74
CA GLY A 385 2.53 -1.54 -14.59
C GLY A 385 2.97 -2.88 -14.00
N LEU A 386 3.22 -3.89 -14.85
CA LEU A 386 3.76 -5.18 -14.41
C LEU A 386 5.18 -5.04 -13.85
N ARG A 387 6.03 -4.21 -14.45
CA ARG A 387 7.39 -3.99 -13.96
C ARG A 387 7.42 -3.29 -12.60
N PHE A 388 6.50 -2.38 -12.36
CA PHE A 388 6.33 -1.69 -11.08
C PHE A 388 5.93 -2.66 -9.95
N CYS A 389 5.28 -3.78 -10.31
CA CYS A 389 4.92 -4.86 -9.40
C CYS A 389 5.80 -6.12 -9.61
N PRO A 390 7.14 -6.03 -9.56
CA PRO A 390 7.98 -7.18 -9.90
C PRO A 390 7.92 -8.21 -8.76
N PRO A 391 8.23 -9.49 -9.07
CA PRO A 391 8.25 -10.57 -8.09
C PRO A 391 9.12 -10.25 -6.85
N SER A 392 10.22 -9.50 -7.06
CA SER A 392 11.17 -9.13 -6.00
C SER A 392 10.64 -8.08 -4.99
N VAL A 393 9.57 -7.34 -5.31
CA VAL A 393 8.96 -6.37 -4.38
C VAL A 393 8.16 -7.09 -3.27
N HIS A 394 7.89 -8.39 -3.43
CA HIS A 394 7.43 -9.26 -2.34
C HIS A 394 8.43 -9.27 -1.17
N ASN A 395 9.75 -9.28 -1.42
CA ASN A 395 10.75 -9.45 -0.35
C ASN A 395 10.97 -8.22 0.53
N ASN A 396 10.63 -7.00 0.07
CA ASN A 396 10.94 -5.78 0.84
C ASN A 396 9.72 -4.88 1.14
N LEU A 397 8.63 -4.94 0.35
CA LEU A 397 7.50 -4.02 0.50
C LEU A 397 6.18 -4.71 0.89
N PHE A 398 6.00 -5.97 0.49
CA PHE A 398 4.72 -6.70 0.59
C PHE A 398 4.81 -8.07 1.27
N LEU A 399 5.80 -8.27 2.15
CA LEU A 399 5.93 -9.49 2.95
C LEU A 399 4.70 -9.65 3.86
N PHE A 400 3.68 -10.32 3.33
CA PHE A 400 2.50 -10.82 4.04
C PHE A 400 2.84 -11.84 5.15
N HIS A 401 4.12 -12.14 5.37
CA HIS A 401 4.58 -13.10 6.37
C HIS A 401 5.49 -12.55 7.49
N LYS A 402 5.91 -11.29 7.45
CA LYS A 402 6.64 -10.67 8.57
C LYS A 402 6.23 -9.21 8.70
N GLY A 403 5.49 -8.90 9.77
CA GLY A 403 5.01 -7.55 10.04
C GLY A 403 6.12 -6.50 10.04
N CYS A 404 5.81 -5.35 9.43
CA CYS A 404 6.36 -4.03 9.75
C CYS A 404 7.90 -3.88 9.73
N PHE A 405 8.53 -3.63 8.58
CA PHE A 405 9.98 -3.45 8.53
C PHE A 405 10.54 -2.14 9.15
N LEU A 406 9.73 -1.08 9.31
CA LEU A 406 10.27 0.25 9.67
C LEU A 406 10.38 0.54 11.17
N SER A 407 9.66 -0.17 12.04
CA SER A 407 9.78 0.01 13.51
C SER A 407 10.59 -1.07 14.23
N PHE A 408 11.07 -2.08 13.47
CA PHE A 408 11.68 -3.27 14.06
C PHE A 408 13.14 -3.11 14.39
N GLN A 409 13.96 -2.36 13.64
CA GLN A 409 15.41 -2.38 13.86
C GLN A 409 15.80 -1.98 15.29
N VAL A 410 15.31 -0.86 15.84
CA VAL A 410 15.67 -0.47 17.21
C VAL A 410 15.00 -1.36 18.26
N LYS A 411 13.74 -1.78 18.04
CA LYS A 411 13.03 -2.68 18.98
C LYS A 411 13.64 -4.08 19.03
N SER A 412 14.12 -4.59 17.89
CA SER A 412 14.76 -5.90 17.80
C SER A 412 16.12 -5.90 18.47
N VAL A 413 16.91 -4.83 18.30
CA VAL A 413 18.19 -4.65 19.01
C VAL A 413 17.95 -4.65 20.52
N ILE A 414 16.99 -3.86 21.00
CA ILE A 414 16.68 -3.81 22.44
C ILE A 414 16.22 -5.18 22.96
N ASN A 415 15.36 -5.89 22.21
CA ASN A 415 14.90 -7.22 22.60
C ASN A 415 16.05 -8.25 22.61
N LEU A 416 17.00 -8.14 21.67
CA LEU A 416 18.21 -8.95 21.64
C LEU A 416 19.08 -8.71 22.89
N LEU A 417 19.32 -7.45 23.23
CA LEU A 417 20.11 -7.06 24.40
C LEU A 417 19.41 -7.41 25.72
N PHE A 418 18.08 -7.32 25.78
CA PHE A 418 17.31 -7.73 26.94
C PHE A 418 17.36 -9.24 27.17
N ALA A 419 17.39 -10.04 26.10
CA ALA A 419 17.63 -11.49 26.20
C ALA A 419 19.04 -11.78 26.73
N ALA A 420 20.05 -11.00 26.33
CA ALA A 420 21.40 -11.10 26.86
C ALA A 420 21.49 -10.69 28.34
N TYR A 421 20.76 -9.65 28.76
CA TYR A 421 20.67 -9.19 30.15
C TYR A 421 20.01 -10.22 31.08
N THR A 422 18.91 -10.84 30.63
CA THR A 422 18.16 -11.84 31.42
C THR A 422 18.78 -13.24 31.41
N GLY A 423 19.77 -13.49 30.56
CA GLY A 423 20.37 -14.81 30.38
C GLY A 423 19.53 -15.79 29.53
N ASP A 424 18.52 -15.31 28.78
CA ASP A 424 17.63 -16.17 27.97
C ASP A 424 18.31 -16.59 26.64
N VAL A 425 19.09 -17.67 26.72
CA VAL A 425 19.73 -18.31 25.57
C VAL A 425 18.69 -18.84 24.55
N SER A 426 17.47 -19.18 24.99
CA SER A 426 16.43 -19.67 24.08
C SER A 426 15.89 -18.55 23.17
N ALA A 427 15.73 -17.34 23.71
CA ALA A 427 15.46 -16.15 22.90
C ALA A 427 16.60 -15.85 21.93
N LEU A 428 17.86 -15.89 22.38
CA LEU A 428 19.03 -15.64 21.51
C LEU A 428 19.16 -16.68 20.39
N ARG A 429 18.90 -17.96 20.67
CA ARG A 429 18.84 -19.02 19.64
C ARG A 429 17.75 -18.73 18.61
N ARG A 430 16.57 -18.28 19.05
CA ARG A 430 15.49 -17.88 18.13
C ARG A 430 15.86 -16.68 17.28
N PHE A 431 16.55 -15.68 17.85
CA PHE A 431 17.04 -14.52 17.08
C PHE A 431 18.12 -14.93 16.07
N ALA A 432 19.06 -15.81 16.46
CA ALA A 432 20.10 -16.33 15.55
C ALA A 432 19.49 -17.12 14.38
N LEU A 433 18.53 -17.99 14.69
CA LEU A 433 17.78 -18.75 13.69
C LEU A 433 16.97 -17.86 12.73
N SER A 434 16.60 -16.64 13.17
CA SER A 434 15.86 -15.69 12.34
C SER A 434 16.74 -14.85 11.39
N SER A 435 18.04 -15.17 11.30
CA SER A 435 19.05 -14.41 10.55
C SER A 435 19.20 -12.95 11.03
N MET A 436 18.96 -12.72 12.32
CA MET A 436 19.22 -11.41 12.93
C MET A 436 20.73 -11.21 13.07
N ASP A 437 21.21 -10.02 12.72
CA ASP A 437 22.59 -9.63 12.96
C ASP A 437 22.84 -9.45 14.46
N MET A 438 23.74 -10.27 15.00
CA MET A 438 24.09 -10.31 16.42
C MET A 438 25.11 -9.25 16.84
N GLU A 439 25.70 -8.54 15.87
CA GLU A 439 26.66 -7.46 16.12
C GLU A 439 26.01 -6.08 16.21
N GLN A 440 24.68 -6.02 16.14
CA GLN A 440 23.95 -4.77 16.27
C GLN A 440 24.18 -4.12 17.64
N ARG A 441 24.24 -2.79 17.64
CA ARG A 441 24.60 -1.98 18.80
C ARG A 441 23.44 -1.13 19.30
N ASP A 442 23.36 -0.93 20.60
CA ASP A 442 22.44 0.05 21.19
C ASP A 442 22.94 1.50 21.03
N TYR A 443 22.21 2.43 21.64
CA TYR A 443 22.56 3.85 21.68
C TYR A 443 23.92 4.11 22.36
N ASP A 444 24.38 3.23 23.25
CA ASP A 444 25.69 3.29 23.93
C ASP A 444 26.79 2.53 23.17
N SER A 445 26.52 2.15 21.92
CA SER A 445 27.42 1.36 21.08
C SER A 445 27.76 -0.02 21.64
N ARG A 446 26.95 -0.54 22.58
CA ARG A 446 27.14 -1.87 23.20
C ARG A 446 26.45 -2.94 22.39
N THR A 447 27.12 -4.08 22.24
CA THR A 447 26.58 -5.31 21.63
C THR A 447 26.01 -6.23 22.70
N ALA A 448 25.34 -7.31 22.27
CA ALA A 448 24.86 -8.35 23.19
C ALA A 448 26.00 -8.96 24.03
N LEU A 449 27.23 -8.96 23.50
CA LEU A 449 28.41 -9.46 24.19
C LEU A 449 28.83 -8.56 25.36
N HIS A 450 28.74 -7.23 25.22
CA HIS A 450 29.02 -6.29 26.31
C HIS A 450 28.04 -6.52 27.46
N VAL A 451 26.73 -6.54 27.16
CA VAL A 451 25.67 -6.73 28.17
C VAL A 451 25.79 -8.08 28.86
N ALA A 452 26.06 -9.16 28.12
CA ALA A 452 26.25 -10.49 28.71
C ALA A 452 27.53 -10.58 29.56
N ALA A 453 28.58 -9.85 29.19
CA ALA A 453 29.83 -9.79 29.92
C ALA A 453 29.72 -9.00 31.23
N ALA A 454 28.94 -7.93 31.24
CA ALA A 454 28.64 -7.14 32.43
C ALA A 454 27.77 -7.89 33.46
N GLU A 455 26.81 -8.69 33.02
CA GLU A 455 25.93 -9.46 33.91
C GLU A 455 26.53 -10.82 34.34
N GLY A 456 27.55 -11.31 33.64
CA GLY A 456 28.21 -12.57 33.96
C GLY A 456 27.53 -13.83 33.40
N HIS A 457 26.70 -13.71 32.35
CA HIS A 457 25.96 -14.85 31.79
C HIS A 457 26.83 -15.68 30.85
N ILE A 458 27.53 -16.67 31.41
CA ILE A 458 28.48 -17.54 30.70
C ILE A 458 27.86 -18.25 29.50
N GLU A 459 26.66 -18.81 29.64
CA GLU A 459 26.00 -19.54 28.55
C GLU A 459 25.64 -18.63 27.37
N VAL A 460 25.32 -17.37 27.64
CA VAL A 460 25.06 -16.36 26.60
C VAL A 460 26.37 -15.98 25.89
N VAL A 461 27.43 -15.71 26.65
CA VAL A 461 28.75 -15.38 26.10
C VAL A 461 29.28 -16.52 25.23
N ARG A 462 29.18 -17.76 25.72
CA ARG A 462 29.51 -18.98 24.98
C ARG A 462 28.73 -19.06 23.67
N PHE A 463 27.41 -18.87 23.73
CA PHE A 463 26.56 -18.90 22.54
C PHE A 463 26.95 -17.81 21.51
N LEU A 464 27.22 -16.58 21.95
CA LEU A 464 27.58 -15.48 21.05
C LEU A 464 28.96 -15.67 20.40
N LEU A 465 29.94 -16.20 21.13
CA LEU A 465 31.30 -16.42 20.63
C LEU A 465 31.43 -17.70 19.79
N GLU A 466 30.86 -18.82 20.25
CA GLU A 466 30.98 -20.13 19.57
C GLU A 466 30.02 -20.26 18.38
N ALA A 467 28.74 -19.94 18.60
CA ALA A 467 27.69 -20.20 17.62
C ALA A 467 27.50 -19.02 16.66
N CYS A 468 27.51 -17.79 17.17
CA CYS A 468 27.28 -16.59 16.36
C CYS A 468 28.57 -15.94 15.83
N LYS A 469 29.75 -16.32 16.35
CA LYS A 469 31.07 -15.78 15.97
C LYS A 469 31.15 -14.24 16.02
N VAL A 470 30.57 -13.65 17.04
CA VAL A 470 30.60 -12.19 17.27
C VAL A 470 32.02 -11.74 17.62
N ASN A 471 32.41 -10.55 17.15
CA ASN A 471 33.70 -9.94 17.47
C ASN A 471 33.87 -9.74 18.99
N PRO A 472 34.97 -10.22 19.61
CA PRO A 472 35.24 -10.04 21.04
C PRO A 472 35.86 -8.68 21.41
N GLY A 473 36.37 -7.92 20.43
CA GLY A 473 37.03 -6.62 20.64
C GLY A 473 36.28 -5.33 20.25
N PRO A 474 34.93 -5.28 20.06
CA PRO A 474 34.27 -4.01 19.83
C PRO A 474 34.41 -3.12 21.07
N LYS A 475 34.49 -1.81 20.85
CA LYS A 475 34.47 -0.81 21.93
C LYS A 475 33.08 -0.20 22.05
N ASP A 476 32.64 -0.03 23.29
CA ASP A 476 31.46 0.75 23.63
C ASP A 476 31.72 2.28 23.47
N ARG A 477 30.73 3.10 23.82
CA ARG A 477 30.84 4.57 23.84
C ARG A 477 31.92 5.09 24.79
N TRP A 478 32.26 4.36 25.84
CA TRP A 478 33.24 4.74 26.86
C TRP A 478 34.64 4.22 26.55
N GLY A 479 34.81 3.51 25.43
CA GLY A 479 36.07 2.92 25.00
C GLY A 479 36.41 1.58 25.66
N ASN A 480 35.48 1.03 26.45
CA ASN A 480 35.62 -0.27 27.11
C ASN A 480 35.29 -1.39 26.14
N THR A 481 36.02 -2.49 26.26
CA THR A 481 35.73 -3.76 25.58
C THR A 481 34.87 -4.66 26.47
N PRO A 482 34.26 -5.74 25.94
CA PRO A 482 33.58 -6.74 26.76
C PRO A 482 34.47 -7.33 27.87
N ILE A 483 35.79 -7.40 27.65
CA ILE A 483 36.76 -7.85 28.66
C ILE A 483 36.88 -6.81 29.78
N ASP A 484 36.91 -5.53 29.44
CA ASP A 484 36.98 -4.45 30.43
C ASP A 484 35.70 -4.40 31.27
N GLU A 485 34.52 -4.60 30.65
CA GLU A 485 33.24 -4.70 31.36
C GLU A 485 33.23 -5.91 32.32
N ALA A 486 33.60 -7.10 31.86
CA ALA A 486 33.66 -8.27 32.74
C ALA A 486 34.69 -8.11 33.89
N THR A 487 35.77 -7.34 33.67
CA THR A 487 36.76 -7.01 34.70
C THR A 487 36.19 -6.04 35.72
N HIS A 488 35.49 -5.02 35.25
CA HIS A 488 34.88 -3.99 36.09
C HIS A 488 33.82 -4.56 37.02
N PHE A 489 33.01 -5.52 36.56
CA PHE A 489 31.99 -6.19 37.37
C PHE A 489 32.48 -7.45 38.12
N GLY A 490 33.73 -7.89 37.87
CA GLY A 490 34.37 -8.98 38.63
C GLY A 490 33.95 -10.39 38.21
N HIS A 491 33.55 -10.60 36.95
CA HIS A 491 33.10 -11.90 36.44
C HIS A 491 34.27 -12.73 35.87
N HIS A 492 35.00 -13.38 36.78
CA HIS A 492 36.23 -14.16 36.49
C HIS A 492 36.03 -15.30 35.47
N GLU A 493 34.88 -15.98 35.50
CA GLU A 493 34.59 -17.09 34.58
C GLU A 493 34.33 -16.61 33.14
N VAL A 494 33.67 -15.46 32.99
CA VAL A 494 33.45 -14.83 31.68
C VAL A 494 34.74 -14.24 31.13
N LEU A 495 35.59 -13.68 32.00
CA LEU A 495 36.91 -13.17 31.61
C LEU A 495 37.81 -14.25 31.00
N ALA A 496 37.85 -15.43 31.62
CA ALA A 496 38.63 -16.55 31.11
C ALA A 496 38.18 -16.95 29.68
N LEU A 497 36.86 -17.02 29.45
CA LEU A 497 36.29 -17.32 28.15
C LEU A 497 36.58 -16.21 27.11
N LEU A 498 36.38 -14.95 27.47
CA LEU A 498 36.64 -13.83 26.55
C LEU A 498 38.14 -13.73 26.19
N GLN A 499 39.05 -13.93 27.14
CA GLN A 499 40.49 -13.94 26.90
C GLN A 499 40.92 -15.11 26.00
N GLU A 500 40.35 -16.31 26.22
CA GLU A 500 40.63 -17.46 25.37
C GLU A 500 40.21 -17.20 23.91
N TYR A 501 39.03 -16.63 23.70
CA TYR A 501 38.51 -16.33 22.37
C TYR A 501 39.22 -15.14 21.72
N ASN A 502 39.57 -14.10 22.48
CA ASN A 502 40.31 -12.96 21.96
C ASN A 502 41.71 -13.36 21.43
N ASN A 503 42.38 -14.32 22.09
CA ASN A 503 43.64 -14.88 21.62
C ASN A 503 43.51 -15.78 20.38
N LYS A 504 42.31 -16.33 20.13
CA LYS A 504 41.99 -17.19 18.97
C LYS A 504 41.33 -16.42 17.82
N TYR A 505 40.91 -15.18 18.05
CA TYR A 505 40.14 -14.41 17.09
C TYR A 505 41.05 -13.83 16.01
N ASN A 506 40.88 -14.30 14.78
CA ASN A 506 41.53 -13.75 13.60
C ASN A 506 40.52 -12.84 12.88
N PRO A 507 40.78 -11.53 12.70
CA PRO A 507 39.83 -10.66 12.02
C PRO A 507 39.64 -11.14 10.58
N PRO A 508 38.41 -11.18 10.04
CA PRO A 508 38.22 -11.40 8.62
C PRO A 508 38.88 -10.23 7.87
N VAL A 509 39.86 -10.56 7.01
CA VAL A 509 40.51 -9.58 6.13
C VAL A 509 39.43 -9.05 5.18
N ASN A 510 39.00 -7.80 5.37
CA ASN A 510 38.12 -7.09 4.46
C ASN A 510 38.98 -6.13 3.62
N PRO A 511 39.22 -6.38 2.32
CA PRO A 511 40.15 -5.59 1.50
C PRO A 511 39.72 -4.13 1.25
N ASP A 512 38.51 -3.73 1.67
CA ASP A 512 37.93 -2.42 1.33
C ASP A 512 37.88 -1.43 2.51
N ALA A 513 38.28 -1.81 3.72
CA ALA A 513 38.22 -0.92 4.89
C ALA A 513 39.26 0.24 4.86
N ASP A 514 40.41 0.03 4.20
CA ASP A 514 41.45 1.07 4.09
C ASP A 514 41.13 2.19 3.09
N LYS A 515 40.07 2.05 2.28
CA LYS A 515 39.63 3.11 1.36
C LYS A 515 38.66 4.10 2.03
N GLU A 516 37.76 3.63 2.88
CA GLU A 516 36.79 4.51 3.56
C GLU A 516 37.41 5.40 4.65
N SER A 517 38.51 4.98 5.28
CA SER A 517 39.22 5.82 6.26
C SER A 517 40.04 6.94 5.60
N THR A 518 40.43 6.77 4.35
CA THR A 518 41.27 7.74 3.64
C THR A 518 40.42 8.84 2.99
N GLU A 519 39.22 8.52 2.49
CA GLU A 519 38.28 9.53 1.95
C GLU A 519 37.67 10.43 3.05
N LYS A 520 37.35 9.88 4.23
CA LYS A 520 36.82 10.69 5.35
C LYS A 520 37.82 11.69 5.94
N ASN A 521 39.12 11.44 5.81
CA ASN A 521 40.15 12.37 6.28
C ASN A 521 40.44 13.51 5.29
N LEU A 522 40.12 13.33 3.99
CA LEU A 522 40.29 14.39 2.99
C LEU A 522 39.13 15.40 3.00
N ASP A 523 37.89 14.96 3.22
CA ASP A 523 36.74 15.88 3.29
C ASP A 523 36.76 16.78 4.54
N GLY A 524 37.46 16.36 5.60
CA GLY A 524 37.64 17.18 6.82
C GLY A 524 38.74 18.26 6.73
N MET A 525 39.53 18.30 5.65
CA MET A 525 40.60 19.28 5.46
C MET A 525 40.27 20.39 4.44
N LEU A 526 39.08 20.37 3.83
CA LEU A 526 38.63 21.39 2.86
C LEU A 526 37.59 22.38 3.41
N GLU A 527 37.23 22.28 4.70
CA GLU A 527 36.41 23.29 5.39
C GLU A 527 37.13 23.85 6.62
N THR A 528 38.15 24.69 6.37
CA THR A 528 38.58 25.77 7.30
C THR A 528 38.86 27.04 6.52
#